data_AF-A0A318CUF0-F1
#
_entry.id   AF-A0A318CUF0-F1
#
_cell.length_a   1.000
_cell.length_b   1.000
_cell.length_c   1.000
_cell.angle_alpha   90.00
_cell.angle_beta   90.00
_cell.angle_gamma   90.00
#
_symmetry.space_group_name_H-M   'P 1'
#
loop_
_entity.id
_entity.type
_entity.pdbx_description
1 polymer ?
#
loop_
_entity_poly.entity_id
_entity_poly.type
_entity_poly.pdbx_seq_one_letter_code
_entity_poly.pdbx_strand_id
1 'polypeptide(L)'
;MRCPKCGRISFDYLENCPNCGQDLREIAAGLGGFAKPDPELVWFSEDSEADSIGTGAEVLLEEQEAGNPAELSKIDVSDLVDASDKGTKTGVEEIDSGDLKAVADDESFQQALDQVLKNE
;
A
#
# COMPACT_ATOMS: atom_id res chain seq x y z
N MET A 1 2.78 -10.53 -11.56
CA MET A 1 3.45 -11.21 -12.69
C MET A 1 3.37 -10.43 -13.99
N ARG A 2 4.29 -10.69 -14.92
CA ARG A 2 4.34 -10.06 -16.25
C ARG A 2 3.83 -10.99 -17.33
N CYS A 3 2.90 -10.53 -18.17
CA CYS A 3 2.41 -11.31 -19.30
C CYS A 3 3.50 -11.44 -20.39
N PRO A 4 3.79 -12.65 -20.90
CA PRO A 4 4.82 -12.86 -21.92
C PRO A 4 4.38 -12.39 -23.31
N LYS A 5 3.06 -12.27 -23.54
CA LYS A 5 2.51 -11.90 -24.85
C LYS A 5 2.46 -10.39 -25.05
N CYS A 6 1.92 -9.65 -24.10
CA CYS A 6 1.73 -8.19 -24.22
C CYS A 6 2.59 -7.37 -23.24
N GLY A 7 3.37 -8.01 -22.37
CA GLY A 7 4.28 -7.33 -21.46
C GLY A 7 3.61 -6.63 -20.26
N ARG A 8 2.28 -6.58 -20.17
CA ARG A 8 1.55 -5.96 -19.06
C ARG A 8 1.89 -6.65 -17.74
N ILE A 9 2.12 -5.85 -16.71
CA ILE A 9 2.25 -6.30 -15.33
C ILE A 9 0.85 -6.40 -14.72
N SER A 10 0.54 -7.55 -14.13
CA SER A 10 -0.74 -7.88 -13.50
C SER A 10 -0.50 -8.63 -12.19
N PHE A 11 -1.54 -8.85 -11.39
CA PHE A 11 -1.42 -9.62 -10.15
C PHE A 11 -1.09 -11.10 -10.41
N ASP A 12 -0.40 -11.75 -9.45
CA ASP A 12 0.09 -13.14 -9.56
C ASP A 12 -1.01 -14.20 -9.47
N TYR A 13 -2.15 -13.88 -8.86
CA TYR A 13 -3.30 -14.78 -8.72
C TYR A 13 -4.21 -14.85 -9.97
N LEU A 14 -3.92 -14.08 -11.02
CA LEU A 14 -4.79 -14.02 -12.22
C LEU A 14 -4.54 -15.19 -13.18
N GLU A 15 -5.58 -15.91 -13.55
CA GLU A 15 -5.45 -17.02 -14.51
C GLU A 15 -5.24 -16.54 -15.95
N ASN A 16 -5.76 -15.36 -16.29
CA ASN A 16 -5.67 -14.80 -17.64
C ASN A 16 -5.21 -13.34 -17.60
N CYS A 17 -4.49 -12.93 -18.64
CA CYS A 17 -4.10 -11.55 -18.81
C CYS A 17 -5.35 -10.69 -19.13
N PRO A 18 -5.67 -9.66 -18.32
CA PRO A 18 -6.85 -8.82 -18.54
C PRO A 18 -6.77 -7.99 -19.83
N ASN A 19 -5.58 -7.84 -20.41
CA ASN A 19 -5.37 -7.04 -21.62
C ASN A 19 -5.46 -7.87 -22.92
N CYS A 20 -4.94 -9.10 -22.92
CA CYS A 20 -4.80 -9.87 -24.16
C CYS A 20 -5.36 -11.30 -24.09
N GLY A 21 -5.97 -11.68 -22.95
CA GLY A 21 -6.59 -12.99 -22.74
C GLY A 21 -5.63 -14.17 -22.64
N GLN A 22 -4.32 -13.94 -22.74
CA GLN A 22 -3.31 -15.00 -22.62
C GLN A 22 -3.47 -15.74 -21.28
N ASP A 23 -3.45 -17.07 -21.33
CA ASP A 23 -3.40 -17.92 -20.14
C ASP A 23 -2.07 -17.73 -19.41
N LEU A 24 -2.15 -17.44 -18.12
CA LEU A 24 -1.02 -17.17 -17.23
C LEU A 24 -0.86 -18.26 -16.15
N ARG A 25 -1.69 -19.31 -16.14
CA ARG A 25 -1.68 -20.35 -15.08
C ARG A 25 -0.32 -21.03 -14.94
N GLU A 26 0.34 -21.32 -16.04
CA GLU A 26 1.68 -21.95 -16.05
C GLU A 26 2.74 -21.03 -15.43
N ILE A 27 2.63 -19.72 -15.65
CA ILE A 27 3.55 -18.72 -15.09
C ILE A 27 3.25 -18.53 -13.59
N ALA A 28 1.97 -18.46 -13.23
CA ALA A 28 1.53 -18.33 -11.84
C ALA A 28 1.97 -19.53 -10.98
N ALA A 29 1.95 -20.75 -11.54
CA ALA A 29 2.43 -21.95 -10.85
C ALA A 29 3.90 -21.87 -10.44
N GLY A 30 4.74 -21.21 -11.24
CA GLY A 30 6.17 -21.00 -10.93
C GLY A 30 6.44 -19.91 -9.90
N LEU A 31 5.44 -19.09 -9.54
CA LEU A 31 5.58 -17.93 -8.66
C LEU A 31 5.18 -18.20 -7.22
N GLY A 32 4.69 -19.41 -6.89
CA GLY A 32 4.48 -19.82 -5.50
C GLY A 32 3.08 -19.59 -4.94
N GLY A 33 2.03 -19.59 -5.78
CA GLY A 33 0.64 -19.78 -5.33
C GLY A 33 0.15 -18.75 -4.32
N PHE A 34 0.36 -17.46 -4.60
CA PHE A 34 -0.14 -16.38 -3.74
C PHE A 34 -1.66 -16.42 -3.63
N ALA A 35 -2.18 -16.32 -2.41
CA ALA A 35 -3.61 -16.22 -2.15
C ALA A 35 -4.16 -14.91 -2.76
N LYS A 36 -5.37 -15.00 -3.34
CA LYS A 36 -6.11 -13.81 -3.76
C LYS A 36 -6.47 -12.99 -2.51
N PRO A 37 -6.20 -11.67 -2.48
CA PRO A 37 -6.57 -10.84 -1.35
C PRO A 37 -8.09 -10.83 -1.15
N ASP A 38 -8.51 -10.84 0.12
CA ASP A 38 -9.91 -10.74 0.51
C ASP A 38 -10.40 -9.30 0.25
N PRO A 39 -11.41 -9.09 -0.61
CA PRO A 39 -11.93 -7.77 -0.92
C PRO A 39 -12.46 -7.00 0.31
N GLU A 40 -12.94 -7.69 1.35
CA GLU A 40 -13.46 -7.03 2.57
C GLU A 40 -12.35 -6.50 3.48
N LEU A 41 -11.11 -6.98 3.32
CA LEU A 41 -9.94 -6.57 4.10
C LEU A 41 -9.10 -5.50 3.39
N VAL A 42 -9.54 -5.04 2.22
CA VAL A 42 -8.82 -4.03 1.46
C VAL A 42 -9.27 -2.65 1.91
N TRP A 43 -8.37 -1.93 2.57
CA TRP A 43 -8.60 -0.57 3.08
C TRP A 43 -9.04 0.46 2.01
N PHE A 44 -8.80 0.19 0.72
CA PHE A 44 -9.00 1.12 -0.38
C PHE A 44 -10.10 0.70 -1.38
N SER A 45 -11.07 -0.11 -0.98
CA SER A 45 -11.98 -0.76 -1.94
C SER A 45 -13.35 -0.12 -2.16
N GLU A 46 -13.68 1.00 -1.52
CA GLU A 46 -14.97 1.68 -1.73
C GLU A 46 -14.74 3.16 -2.03
N ASP A 47 -15.53 3.71 -2.96
CA ASP A 47 -15.49 5.07 -3.53
C ASP A 47 -14.52 5.35 -4.69
N SER A 48 -14.45 4.46 -5.68
CA SER A 48 -14.20 4.93 -7.05
C SER A 48 -15.31 4.38 -7.94
N GLU A 49 -16.39 5.16 -8.04
CA GLU A 49 -17.35 4.99 -9.12
C GLU A 49 -16.58 4.94 -10.44
N ALA A 50 -16.87 3.89 -11.20
CA ALA A 50 -16.23 3.59 -12.45
C ALA A 50 -16.31 4.79 -13.41
N ASP A 51 -15.21 5.51 -13.58
CA ASP A 51 -14.98 6.29 -14.79
C ASP A 51 -14.72 5.29 -15.92
N SER A 52 -15.83 4.91 -16.55
CA SER A 52 -15.87 4.03 -17.71
C SER A 52 -15.24 4.76 -18.89
N ILE A 53 -13.90 4.77 -18.99
CA ILE A 53 -13.22 5.15 -20.22
C ILE A 53 -13.38 3.99 -21.20
N GLY A 54 -14.55 3.96 -21.84
CA GLY A 54 -14.87 3.09 -22.97
C GLY A 54 -13.87 3.33 -24.10
N THR A 55 -13.14 2.29 -24.47
CA THR A 55 -12.39 2.26 -25.71
C THR A 55 -13.37 1.93 -26.84
N GLY A 56 -13.73 2.91 -27.66
CA GLY A 56 -14.58 2.70 -28.82
C GLY A 56 -14.91 3.96 -29.61
N ALA A 57 -14.12 4.19 -30.66
CA ALA A 57 -14.46 4.88 -31.90
C ALA A 57 -14.67 6.42 -31.88
N GLU A 58 -13.63 7.09 -32.40
CA GLU A 58 -13.64 8.28 -33.26
C GLU A 58 -14.45 9.53 -32.86
N VAL A 59 -13.81 10.44 -32.11
CA VAL A 59 -14.07 11.88 -32.20
C VAL A 59 -12.74 12.64 -32.16
N LEU A 60 -12.59 13.52 -33.16
CA LEU A 60 -11.58 14.55 -33.41
C LEU A 60 -10.64 14.88 -32.22
N LEU A 61 -9.36 14.60 -32.39
CA LEU A 61 -8.31 15.15 -31.53
C LEU A 61 -8.13 16.65 -31.86
N GLU A 62 -8.78 17.53 -31.10
CA GLU A 62 -8.18 18.83 -30.84
C GLU A 62 -7.06 18.63 -29.81
N GLU A 63 -5.87 19.09 -30.16
CA GLU A 63 -4.72 19.20 -29.27
C GLU A 63 -5.13 19.90 -27.96
N GLN A 64 -5.20 19.13 -26.88
CA GLN A 64 -4.99 19.65 -25.55
C GLN A 64 -3.63 19.13 -25.08
N GLU A 65 -2.62 19.97 -25.26
CA GLU A 65 -1.40 19.99 -24.47
C GLU A 65 -1.77 19.90 -22.98
N ALA A 66 -1.74 18.69 -22.42
CA ALA A 66 -1.76 18.46 -20.99
C ALA A 66 -0.38 18.81 -20.46
N GLY A 67 -0.26 20.08 -20.09
CA GLY A 67 0.98 20.76 -19.75
C GLY A 67 1.80 20.11 -18.64
N ASN A 68 3.07 19.93 -18.99
CA ASN A 68 4.26 20.08 -18.16
C ASN A 68 4.54 18.97 -17.10
N PRO A 69 5.65 18.20 -17.24
CA PRO A 69 6.20 17.46 -16.11
C PRO A 69 6.64 18.49 -15.07
N ALA A 70 5.84 18.67 -14.01
CA ALA A 70 6.12 19.61 -12.92
C ALA A 70 7.62 19.61 -12.61
N GLU A 71 8.28 20.75 -12.83
CA GLU A 71 9.72 20.87 -12.64
C GLU A 71 10.08 20.62 -11.19
N LEU A 72 10.47 19.37 -10.89
CA LEU A 72 10.90 18.90 -9.58
C LEU A 72 12.10 19.68 -9.04
N SER A 73 12.81 20.41 -9.91
CA SER A 73 13.90 21.33 -9.59
C SER A 73 13.47 22.57 -8.79
N LYS A 74 12.17 22.84 -8.66
CA LYS A 74 11.61 23.97 -7.88
C LYS A 74 11.15 23.58 -6.48
N ILE A 75 11.25 22.30 -6.12
CA ILE A 75 10.86 21.82 -4.80
C ILE A 75 11.96 22.27 -3.82
N ASP A 76 11.64 23.26 -2.99
CA ASP A 76 12.55 23.76 -1.95
C ASP A 76 12.51 22.82 -0.74
N VAL A 77 13.57 22.02 -0.58
CA VAL A 77 13.75 21.11 0.55
C VAL A 77 14.43 21.79 1.75
N SER A 78 14.64 23.12 1.71
CA SER A 78 15.28 23.87 2.79
C SER A 78 14.47 23.84 4.10
N ASP A 79 13.15 23.62 4.02
CA ASP A 79 12.25 23.51 5.18
C ASP A 79 12.29 22.12 5.86
N LEU A 80 12.89 21.12 5.20
CA LEU A 80 13.03 19.74 5.72
C LEU A 80 14.32 19.52 6.51
N VAL A 81 15.10 20.57 6.77
CA VAL A 81 16.19 20.47 7.74
C VAL A 81 15.55 20.23 9.09
N ASP A 82 15.66 18.98 9.55
CA ASP A 82 15.36 18.60 10.92
C ASP A 82 16.10 19.58 11.82
N ALA A 83 15.35 20.33 12.63
CA ALA A 83 15.88 21.13 13.71
C ALA A 83 16.42 20.20 14.82
N SER A 84 17.37 19.33 14.46
CA SER A 84 18.07 18.43 15.37
C SER A 84 18.88 19.18 16.44
N ASP A 85 19.00 20.51 16.32
CA ASP A 85 19.68 21.38 17.29
C ASP A 85 18.76 22.32 18.10
N LYS A 86 17.43 22.17 18.03
CA LYS A 86 16.52 22.87 18.94
C LYS A 86 15.50 21.93 19.52
N GLY A 87 15.94 21.23 20.57
CA GLY A 87 15.14 20.66 21.66
C GLY A 87 13.68 20.44 21.31
N THR A 88 13.40 19.21 20.87
CA THR A 88 12.06 18.62 20.82
C THR A 88 11.31 18.95 22.11
N LYS A 89 10.47 19.98 22.04
CA LYS A 89 9.33 20.19 22.94
C LYS A 89 8.06 19.59 22.34
N THR A 90 8.19 18.67 21.39
CA THR A 90 7.21 17.62 21.25
C THR A 90 7.30 16.83 22.54
N GLY A 91 6.32 16.99 23.44
CA GLY A 91 6.19 16.22 24.67
C GLY A 91 5.89 14.75 24.34
N VAL A 92 6.80 14.11 23.63
CA VAL A 92 6.96 12.68 23.62
C VAL A 92 7.88 12.47 24.80
N GLU A 93 7.32 12.09 25.95
CA GLU A 93 8.15 11.55 27.02
C GLU A 93 8.92 10.40 26.39
N GLU A 94 10.25 10.53 26.34
CA GLU A 94 11.12 9.44 25.92
C GLU A 94 10.80 8.27 26.83
N ILE A 95 10.10 7.27 26.30
CA ILE A 95 9.64 6.13 27.08
C ILE A 95 10.92 5.37 27.49
N ASP A 96 11.26 5.44 28.77
CA ASP A 96 12.42 4.73 29.26
C ASP A 96 12.15 3.23 29.22
N SER A 97 13.18 2.47 28.86
CA SER A 97 13.12 1.01 28.85
C SER A 97 12.78 0.42 30.23
N GLY A 98 13.05 1.15 31.32
CA GLY A 98 12.62 0.81 32.67
C GLY A 98 11.11 0.91 32.87
N ASP A 99 10.45 1.90 32.29
CA ASP A 99 9.00 2.11 32.41
C ASP A 99 8.22 1.01 31.67
N LEU A 100 8.71 0.58 30.51
CA LEU A 100 8.14 -0.56 29.78
C LEU A 100 8.25 -1.87 30.57
N LYS A 101 9.36 -2.03 31.32
CA LYS A 101 9.56 -3.20 32.18
C LYS A 101 8.59 -3.20 33.36
N ALA A 102 8.38 -2.05 33.99
CA ALA A 102 7.43 -1.93 35.09
C ALA A 102 6.00 -2.29 34.67
N VAL A 103 5.59 -1.88 33.45
CA VAL A 103 4.29 -2.24 32.88
C VAL A 103 4.21 -3.72 32.49
N ALA A 104 5.30 -4.28 31.94
CA ALA A 104 5.36 -5.70 31.60
C ALA A 104 5.29 -6.62 32.84
N ASP A 105 5.88 -6.19 33.95
CA ASP A 105 5.86 -6.93 35.22
C ASP A 105 4.61 -6.63 36.08
N ASP A 106 3.67 -5.80 35.60
CA ASP A 106 2.46 -5.45 36.33
C ASP A 106 1.50 -6.65 36.46
N GLU A 107 1.10 -6.94 37.71
CA GLU A 107 0.28 -8.11 38.05
C GLU A 107 -1.10 -8.05 37.40
N SER A 108 -1.69 -6.86 37.29
CA SER A 108 -3.02 -6.69 36.70
C SER A 108 -3.00 -6.88 35.19
N PHE A 109 -1.94 -6.39 34.53
CA PHE A 109 -1.71 -6.59 33.11
C PHE A 109 -1.48 -8.07 32.78
N GLN A 110 -0.62 -8.75 33.56
CA GLN A 110 -0.35 -10.19 33.38
C GLN A 110 -1.61 -11.04 33.59
N GLN A 111 -2.42 -10.75 34.61
CA GLN A 111 -3.69 -11.46 34.86
C GLN A 111 -4.68 -11.29 33.71
N ALA A 112 -4.78 -10.08 33.13
CA ALA A 112 -5.66 -9.82 31.99
C ALA A 112 -5.19 -10.57 30.74
N LEU A 113 -3.88 -10.57 30.47
CA LEU A 113 -3.26 -11.32 29.36
C LEU A 113 -3.51 -12.82 29.48
N ASP A 114 -3.31 -13.36 30.68
CA ASP A 114 -3.58 -14.77 31.00
C ASP A 114 -5.06 -15.15 30.81
N GLN A 115 -5.98 -14.23 31.11
CA GLN A 115 -7.40 -14.46 30.92
C GLN A 115 -7.78 -14.51 29.44
N VAL A 116 -7.18 -13.65 28.61
CA VAL A 116 -7.40 -13.65 27.16
C VAL A 116 -6.83 -14.93 26.54
N LEU A 117 -5.61 -15.32 26.90
CA LEU A 117 -4.96 -16.52 26.37
C LEU A 117 -5.64 -17.84 26.79
N LYS A 118 -6.38 -17.86 27.91
CA LYS A 118 -7.15 -19.04 28.36
C LYS A 118 -8.52 -19.17 27.68
N ASN A 119 -8.97 -18.12 26.99
CA ASN A 119 -10.26 -18.09 26.30
C ASN A 119 -10.15 -18.39 24.79
N GLU A 120 -8.96 -18.74 24.31
CA GLU A 120 -8.66 -19.23 22.95
C GLU A 120 -8.57 -20.77 22.95
#